data_AF-A0A164ER53-F1
#
_entry.id   AF-A0A164ER53-F1
#
_cell.length_a   1.000
_cell.length_b   1.000
_cell.length_c   1.000
_cell.angle_alpha   90.00
_cell.angle_beta   90.00
_cell.angle_gamma   90.00
#
_symmetry.space_group_name_H-M   'P 1'
#
loop_
_entity.id
_entity.type
_entity.pdbx_description
1 polymer ?
#
loop_
_entity_poly.entity_id
_entity_poly.type
_entity_poly.pdbx_seq_one_letter_code
_entity_poly.pdbx_strand_id
1 'polypeptide(L)'
;HLLSLNTGPFVVLAPTNEAFAAIDPAVLAALLKDIYLLRDILRYHLMLFRQPCSLVSSIFVELTINTALGEVVRFNVYRNKGPSFATEDIATANGVPLLRAI
;
A
#
# COMPACT_ATOMS: atom_id res chain seq x y z
N HIS A 1 -13.37 2.12 22.21
CA HIS A 1 -12.34 1.69 21.24
C HIS A 1 -11.97 2.91 20.38
N LEU A 2 -11.13 3.80 20.90
CA LEU A 2 -10.71 5.01 20.19
C LEU A 2 -9.52 4.65 19.30
N LEU A 3 -9.68 4.81 17.99
CA LEU A 3 -8.60 4.69 17.01
C LEU A 3 -7.65 5.87 17.20
N SER A 4 -6.67 5.70 18.09
CA SER A 4 -5.54 6.61 18.17
C SER A 4 -4.67 6.37 16.93
N LEU A 5 -4.81 7.20 15.90
CA LEU A 5 -3.87 7.28 14.77
C LEU A 5 -2.56 8.00 15.17
N ASN A 6 -2.15 7.92 16.44
CA ASN A 6 -1.01 8.68 16.98
C ASN A 6 0.29 7.86 17.08
N THR A 7 0.49 6.88 16.21
CA THR A 7 1.64 5.96 16.31
C THR A 7 2.34 5.77 14.96
N GLY A 8 3.11 6.80 14.56
CA GLY A 8 4.18 6.67 13.57
C GLY A 8 3.82 7.09 12.14
N PRO A 9 4.81 7.11 11.25
CA PRO A 9 4.59 7.44 9.85
C PRO A 9 3.72 6.36 9.18
N PHE A 10 2.67 6.81 8.51
CA PHE A 10 1.79 5.95 7.71
C PHE A 10 2.08 6.16 6.23
N VAL A 11 2.01 5.08 5.46
CA VAL A 11 1.97 5.16 4.00
C VAL A 11 0.55 4.80 3.56
N VAL A 12 -0.08 5.70 2.83
CA VAL A 12 -1.43 5.49 2.29
C VAL A 12 -1.29 5.11 0.82
N LEU A 13 -1.70 3.89 0.46
CA LEU A 13 -1.89 3.51 -0.93
C LEU A 13 -3.29 3.96 -1.36
N ALA A 14 -3.42 5.20 -1.82
CA ALA A 14 -4.71 5.70 -2.28
C ALA A 14 -5.04 5.10 -3.66
N PRO A 15 -6.11 4.30 -3.81
CA PRO A 15 -6.56 3.85 -5.12
C PRO A 15 -6.96 5.05 -5.99
N THR A 16 -6.60 4.99 -7.28
CA THR A 16 -7.01 6.00 -8.26
C THR A 16 -8.47 5.82 -8.66
N ASN A 17 -9.08 6.85 -9.26
CA ASN A 17 -10.42 6.73 -9.83
C ASN A 17 -10.51 5.61 -10.88
N GLU A 18 -9.44 5.37 -11.62
CA GLU A 18 -9.33 4.28 -12.60
C GLU A 18 -9.39 2.90 -11.92
N ALA A 19 -8.75 2.75 -10.75
CA ALA A 19 -8.81 1.52 -9.97
C ALA A 19 -10.23 1.25 -9.47
N PHE A 20 -11.00 2.28 -9.09
CA PHE A 20 -12.42 2.13 -8.75
C PHE A 20 -13.29 1.79 -9.97
N ALA A 21 -12.99 2.35 -11.14
CA ALA A 21 -13.72 2.07 -12.37
C ALA A 21 -13.47 0.64 -12.90
N ALA A 22 -12.33 0.03 -12.55
CA ALA A 22 -12.00 -1.35 -12.88
C ALA A 22 -12.74 -2.38 -12.01
N ILE A 23 -13.38 -1.96 -10.91
CA ILE A 23 -14.17 -2.84 -10.05
C ILE A 23 -15.53 -3.07 -10.70
N ASP A 24 -16.04 -4.31 -10.64
CA ASP A 24 -17.41 -4.61 -11.07
C ASP A 24 -18.41 -3.69 -10.36
N PRO A 25 -19.29 -2.99 -11.10
CA PRO A 25 -20.29 -2.09 -10.52
C PRO A 25 -21.17 -2.73 -9.44
N ALA A 26 -21.45 -4.04 -9.54
CA ALA A 26 -22.21 -4.76 -8.53
C ALA A 26 -21.44 -4.90 -7.21
N VAL A 27 -20.13 -5.13 -7.29
CA VAL A 27 -19.23 -5.19 -6.13
C VAL A 27 -19.08 -3.80 -5.51
N LEU A 28 -18.90 -2.75 -6.34
CA LEU A 28 -18.83 -1.37 -5.86
C LEU A 28 -20.11 -0.94 -5.13
N ALA A 29 -21.28 -1.30 -5.66
CA ALA A 29 -22.56 -1.00 -5.01
C ALA A 29 -22.74 -1.76 -3.68
N ALA A 30 -22.24 -3.00 -3.58
CA ALA A 30 -22.24 -3.74 -2.32
C ALA A 30 -21.29 -3.11 -1.29
N LEU A 31 -20.11 -2.67 -1.74
CA LEU A 31 -19.11 -1.98 -0.92
C LEU A 31 -19.63 -0.66 -0.34
N LEU A 32 -20.37 0.12 -1.12
CA LEU A 32 -20.94 1.40 -0.68
C LEU A 32 -22.10 1.22 0.31
N LYS A 33 -22.77 0.06 0.31
CA LYS A 33 -23.86 -0.23 1.25
C LYS A 33 -23.38 -0.72 2.61
N ASP A 34 -22.16 -1.26 2.70
CA ASP A 34 -21.60 -1.80 3.93
C ASP A 34 -20.43 -0.94 4.44
N ILE A 35 -20.74 -0.11 5.45
CA ILE A 35 -19.77 0.79 6.09
C ILE A 35 -18.65 0.02 6.79
N TYR A 36 -18.91 -1.18 7.31
CA TYR A 36 -17.90 -1.98 8.00
C TYR A 36 -16.89 -2.54 7.01
N LEU A 37 -17.38 -3.10 5.90
CA LEU A 37 -16.56 -3.61 4.80
C LEU A 37 -15.71 -2.49 4.18
N LEU A 38 -16.31 -1.31 3.93
CA LEU A 38 -15.60 -0.15 3.40
C LEU A 38 -14.47 0.30 4.33
N ARG A 39 -14.73 0.36 5.64
CA ARG A 39 -13.74 0.73 6.64
C ARG A 39 -12.55 -0.24 6.65
N ASP A 40 -12.83 -1.53 6.55
CA ASP A 40 -11.78 -2.55 6.60
C ASP A 40 -10.92 -2.52 5.32
N ILE A 41 -11.52 -2.26 4.16
CA ILE A 41 -10.78 -2.02 2.91
C ILE A 41 -9.91 -0.76 2.99
N LEU A 42 -10.42 0.35 3.54
CA LEU A 42 -9.59 1.54 3.72
C LEU A 42 -8.41 1.29 4.68
N ARG A 43 -8.60 0.45 5.70
CA ARG A 43 -7.51 0.03 6.60
C ARG A 43 -6.49 -0.88 5.93
N TYR A 44 -6.90 -1.67 4.94
CA TYR A 44 -5.98 -2.45 4.11
C TYR A 44 -5.05 -1.53 3.30
N HIS A 45 -5.57 -0.41 2.80
CA HIS A 45 -4.79 0.58 2.06
C HIS A 45 -3.89 1.46 2.94
N LEU A 46 -4.00 1.34 4.26
CA LEU A 46 -3.17 2.05 5.23
C LEU A 46 -2.05 1.14 5.72
N MET A 47 -0.81 1.52 5.47
CA MET A 47 0.36 0.74 5.86
C MET A 47 1.07 1.36 7.05
N LEU A 48 1.40 0.50 8.02
CA LEU A 48 2.14 0.86 9.21
C LEU A 48 3.64 0.82 8.87
N PHE A 49 4.13 1.88 8.23
CA PHE A 49 5.54 1.94 7.85
C PHE A 49 6.40 2.44 9.01
N ARG A 50 6.78 1.54 9.91
CA ARG A 50 7.67 1.84 11.03
C ARG A 50 9.07 1.28 10.80
N GLN A 51 9.71 1.66 9.70
CA GLN A 51 11.05 1.22 9.35
C GLN A 51 12.05 2.39 9.37
N PRO A 52 13.32 2.16 9.79
CA PRO A 52 14.35 3.19 9.72
C PRO A 52 14.68 3.53 8.24
N CYS A 53 15.07 4.78 7.95
CA CYS A 53 15.41 5.21 6.59
C CYS A 53 16.50 4.37 5.93
N SER A 54 17.42 3.76 6.70
CA SER A 54 18.46 2.86 6.19
C SER A 54 17.89 1.57 5.58
N LEU A 55 16.67 1.20 5.94
CA LEU A 55 16.01 0.01 5.39
C LEU A 55 15.43 0.30 4.00
N VAL A 56 15.07 1.55 3.70
CA VAL A 56 14.53 1.99 2.39
C VAL A 56 15.56 1.80 1.27
N SER A 57 16.83 2.16 1.52
CA SER A 57 17.93 1.87 0.60
C SER A 57 18.26 0.38 0.49
N SER A 58 17.84 -0.42 1.47
CA SER A 58 18.14 -1.86 1.59
C SER A 58 16.98 -2.76 1.13
N ILE A 59 15.87 -2.20 0.64
CA ILE A 59 14.76 -2.96 0.04
C ILE A 59 15.28 -3.57 -1.26
N PHE A 60 15.86 -4.76 -1.18
CA PHE A 60 16.32 -5.50 -2.36
C PHE A 60 15.43 -6.72 -2.64
N VAL A 61 14.82 -7.32 -1.61
CA VAL A 61 13.96 -8.51 -1.74
C VAL A 61 12.93 -8.56 -0.60
N GLU A 62 11.65 -8.67 -0.95
CA GLU A 62 10.54 -9.09 -0.07
C GLU A 62 10.36 -8.30 1.24
N LEU A 63 10.22 -6.98 1.15
CA LEU A 63 9.81 -6.22 2.31
C LEU A 63 8.35 -6.54 2.66
N THR A 64 8.12 -7.11 3.84
CA THR A 64 6.78 -7.38 4.37
C THR A 64 6.37 -6.28 5.33
N ILE A 65 5.23 -5.64 5.05
CA ILE A 65 4.68 -4.56 5.89
C ILE A 65 3.26 -4.92 6.30
N ASN A 66 2.93 -4.71 7.56
CA ASN A 66 1.58 -4.86 8.07
C ASN A 66 0.72 -3.65 7.69
N THR A 67 -0.48 -3.93 7.21
CA THR A 67 -1.56 -2.96 7.05
C THR A 67 -2.20 -2.64 8.40
N ALA A 68 -2.98 -1.57 8.47
CA ALA A 68 -3.76 -1.24 9.67
C ALA A 68 -4.90 -2.24 9.93
N LEU A 69 -5.25 -3.07 8.93
CA LEU A 69 -6.15 -4.21 9.10
C LEU A 69 -5.44 -5.41 9.76
N GLY A 70 -4.11 -5.42 9.79
CA GLY A 70 -3.28 -6.50 10.34
C GLY A 70 -2.74 -7.48 9.29
N GLU A 71 -3.21 -7.38 8.04
CA GLU A 71 -2.74 -8.20 6.93
C GLU A 71 -1.36 -7.76 6.44
N VAL A 72 -0.58 -8.70 5.90
CA VAL A 72 0.78 -8.46 5.41
C VAL A 72 0.74 -8.19 3.91
N VAL A 73 1.32 -7.06 3.49
CA VAL A 73 1.55 -6.73 2.08
C VAL A 73 3.03 -6.88 1.76
N ARG A 74 3.32 -7.50 0.62
CA ARG A 74 4.68 -7.70 0.12
C ARG A 74 5.07 -6.57 -0.81
N PHE A 75 6.19 -5.92 -0.52
CA PHE A 75 6.78 -4.86 -1.32
C PHE A 75 8.10 -5.33 -1.92
N ASN A 76 8.17 -5.23 -3.25
CA ASN A 76 9.40 -5.42 -4.00
C ASN A 76 9.71 -4.16 -4.79
N VAL A 77 11.00 -3.82 -4.84
CA VAL A 77 11.53 -2.74 -5.66
C VAL A 77 12.56 -3.34 -6.59
N TYR A 78 12.28 -3.34 -7.88
CA TYR A 78 13.19 -3.79 -8.92
C TYR A 78 13.97 -2.57 -9.41
N ARG A 79 15.25 -2.46 -9.03
CA ARG A 79 16.11 -1.34 -9.40
C ARG A 79 16.91 -1.63 -10.67
N ASN A 80 16.95 -0.67 -11.59
CA ASN A 80 17.75 -0.79 -12.82
C ASN A 80 19.19 -0.27 -12.64
N LYS A 81 19.43 0.65 -11.68
CA LYS A 81 20.75 1.26 -11.44
C LYS A 81 21.07 1.44 -9.96
N GLY A 82 21.87 0.52 -9.40
CA GLY A 82 22.52 0.71 -8.10
C GLY A 82 21.55 0.79 -6.89
N PRO A 83 22.03 1.24 -5.71
CA PRO A 83 21.27 1.22 -4.46
C PRO A 83 20.27 2.39 -4.28
N SER A 84 20.18 3.32 -5.24
CA SER A 84 19.34 4.52 -5.17
C SER A 84 18.09 4.36 -6.02
N PHE A 85 16.96 4.91 -5.57
CA PHE A 85 15.72 4.94 -6.36
C PHE A 85 15.91 5.79 -7.62
N ALA A 86 15.78 5.17 -8.79
CA ALA A 86 15.80 5.83 -10.09
C ALA A 86 14.38 5.87 -10.69
N THR A 87 14.15 6.80 -11.61
CA THR A 87 12.83 7.04 -12.24
C THR A 87 12.33 5.89 -13.13
N GLU A 88 13.18 4.89 -13.37
CA GLU A 88 12.91 3.65 -14.10
C GLU A 88 12.66 2.44 -13.18
N ASP A 89 12.81 2.61 -11.86
CA ASP A 89 12.63 1.51 -10.92
C ASP A 89 11.15 1.16 -10.80
N ILE A 90 10.87 -0.14 -10.73
CA ILE A 90 9.51 -0.68 -10.62
C ILE A 90 9.29 -1.11 -9.18
N ALA A 91 8.39 -0.41 -8.48
CA ALA A 91 7.89 -0.86 -7.19
C ALA A 91 6.60 -1.65 -7.38
N THR A 92 6.48 -2.82 -6.74
CA THR A 92 5.27 -3.65 -6.77
C THR A 92 4.78 -3.92 -5.35
N ALA A 93 3.45 -3.86 -5.15
CA ALA A 93 2.77 -4.33 -3.96
C ALA A 93 1.98 -5.62 -4.31
N ASN A 94 2.25 -6.71 -3.59
CA ASN A 94 1.67 -8.03 -3.87
C ASN A 94 1.82 -8.49 -5.35
N GLY A 95 2.92 -8.08 -5.99
CA GLY A 95 3.20 -8.40 -7.39
C GLY A 95 2.56 -7.46 -8.42
N VAL A 96 1.71 -6.51 -8.00
CA VAL A 96 1.11 -5.51 -8.89
C VAL A 96 1.98 -4.24 -8.87
N PRO A 97 2.34 -3.67 -10.03
CA PRO A 97 3.11 -2.43 -10.09
C PRO A 97 2.33 -1.27 -9.47
N LEU A 98 3.02 -0.48 -8.67
CA LEU A 98 2.50 0.78 -8.15
C LEU A 98 2.66 1.85 -9.23
N LEU A 99 1.62 2.66 -9.44
CA LEU A 99 1.72 3.86 -10.27
C LEU A 99 2.73 4.81 -9.62
N ARG A 100 3.93 4.79 -10.18
CA ARG A 100 5.08 5.68 -9.99
C ARG A 100 5.11 6.44 -8.66
N ALA A 101 5.93 5.98 -7.72
CA ALA A 101 6.39 6.84 -6.64
C ALA A 101 7.24 7.96 -7.27
N ILE A 102 6.80 9.21 -7.07
CA ILE A 102 7.51 10.43 -7.49
C ILE A 102 8.62 10.71 -6.49
#